data_AF-J9FND7-F1
#
_entry.id   AF-J9FND7-F1
#
_cell.length_a   1.000
_cell.length_b   1.000
_cell.length_c   1.000
_cell.angle_alpha   90.00
_cell.angle_beta   90.00
_cell.angle_gamma   90.00
#
_symmetry.space_group_name_H-M   'P 1'
#
loop_
_entity.id
_entity.type
_entity.pdbx_description
1 polymer ?
#
loop_
_entity_poly.entity_id
_entity_poly.type
_entity_poly.pdbx_seq_one_letter_code
_entity_poly.pdbx_strand_id
1 'polypeptide(L)' 'MRLILLGAPGAGKGTQAEILSKLLEIPTISTGNILRAAVKDG' A
#
# COMPACT_ATOMS: atom_id res chain seq x y z
N MET A 1 4.62 -7.46 -13.13
CA MET A 1 3.56 -8.22 -12.43
C MET A 1 2.59 -7.23 -11.78
N ARG A 2 1.30 -7.57 -11.64
CA ARG A 2 0.30 -6.71 -10.96
C ARG A 2 -0.36 -7.50 -9.83
N LEU A 3 -0.25 -7.01 -8.60
CA LEU A 3 -0.77 -7.64 -7.39
C LEU A 3 -1.78 -6.71 -6.71
N ILE A 4 -2.84 -7.31 -6.15
CA ILE A 4 -3.83 -6.59 -5.32
C ILE A 4 -3.89 -7.29 -3.96
N LEU A 5 -3.72 -6.51 -2.89
CA LEU A 5 -3.82 -6.98 -1.50
C LEU A 5 -5.19 -6.62 -0.94
N LEU A 6 -6.00 -7.63 -0.62
CA LEU A 6 -7.34 -7.50 -0.03
C LEU A 6 -7.35 -7.98 1.42
N GLY A 7 -8.27 -7.44 2.23
CA GLY A 7 -8.40 -7.78 3.65
C GLY A 7 -9.01 -6.64 4.46
N ALA A 8 -9.50 -6.95 5.66
CA ALA A 8 -10.13 -5.99 6.55
C ALA A 8 -9.17 -4.85 6.99
N PRO A 9 -9.68 -3.72 7.50
CA PRO A 9 -8.87 -2.74 8.23
C PRO A 9 -8.07 -3.43 9.35
N GLY A 10 -6.79 -3.07 9.52
CA GLY A 10 -5.92 -3.71 10.51
C GLY A 10 -5.34 -5.08 10.13
N ALA A 11 -5.76 -5.71 9.02
CA ALA A 11 -5.29 -7.05 8.61
C ALA A 11 -3.82 -7.11 8.11
N GLY A 12 -3.01 -6.06 8.32
CA GLY A 12 -1.57 -6.09 7.96
C GLY A 12 -1.24 -5.91 6.47
N LYS A 13 -2.19 -5.51 5.62
CA LYS A 13 -1.95 -5.32 4.17
C LYS A 13 -0.76 -4.41 3.86
N GLY A 14 -0.63 -3.28 4.56
CA GLY A 14 0.47 -2.33 4.36
C GLY A 14 1.83 -2.95 4.67
N THR A 15 1.93 -3.67 5.79
CA THR A 15 3.13 -4.42 6.19
C THR A 15 3.53 -5.45 5.15
N GLN A 16 2.57 -6.25 4.66
CA GLN A 16 2.84 -7.23 3.60
C GLN A 16 3.22 -6.58 2.28
N ALA A 17 2.60 -5.44 1.95
CA ALA A 17 2.91 -4.69 0.74
C ALA A 17 4.37 -4.19 0.74
N GLU A 18 4.88 -3.69 1.87
CA GLU A 18 6.28 -3.28 2.02
C GLU A 18 7.26 -4.45 1.89
N ILE A 19 6.93 -5.59 2.49
CA ILE A 19 7.75 -6.81 2.39
C ILE A 19 7.82 -7.27 0.92
N LEU A 20 6.68 -7.36 0.24
CA LEU A 20 6.61 -7.75 -1.17
C LEU A 20 7.30 -6.74 -2.09
N SER A 21 7.19 -5.44 -1.81
CA SER A 21 7.86 -4.39 -2.58
C SER A 21 9.38 -4.59 -2.58
N LYS A 22 9.96 -4.88 -1.41
CA LYS A 22 11.40 -5.14 -1.27
C LYS A 22 11.84 -6.46 -1.91
N LEU A 23 11.06 -7.52 -1.73
CA LEU A 23 11.37 -8.86 -2.26
C LEU A 23 11.28 -8.95 -3.78
N LEU A 24 10.30 -8.24 -4.36
CA LEU A 24 9.97 -8.35 -5.78
C LEU A 24 10.47 -7.14 -6.58
N GLU A 25 11.10 -6.16 -5.93
CA GLU A 25 11.56 -4.89 -6.51
C GLU A 25 10.45 -4.16 -7.30
N ILE A 26 9.22 -4.19 -6.77
CA ILE A 26 8.06 -3.50 -7.35
C ILE A 26 7.57 -2.37 -6.44
N PRO A 27 7.07 -1.26 -7.00
CA PRO A 27 6.54 -0.18 -6.19
C PRO A 27 5.20 -0.57 -5.55
N THR A 28 4.94 -0.03 -4.35
CA THR A 28 3.66 -0.14 -3.66
C THR A 28 2.79 1.09 -3.91
N ILE A 29 1.53 0.85 -4.26
CA ILE A 29 0.52 1.90 -4.43
C ILE A 29 -0.57 1.71 -3.37
N SER A 30 -0.79 2.73 -2.54
CA SER A 30 -1.78 2.72 -1.46
C SER A 30 -2.73 3.89 -1.62
N THR A 31 -4.01 3.61 -1.91
CA THR A 31 -5.07 4.62 -1.99
C THR A 31 -5.19 5.41 -0.70
N GLY A 32 -5.04 4.76 0.46
CA GLY A 32 -5.06 5.42 1.76
C GLY A 32 -3.93 6.44 1.93
N ASN A 33 -2.73 6.16 1.42
CA ASN A 33 -1.62 7.12 1.47
C ASN A 33 -1.85 8.29 0.52
N ILE A 34 -2.32 8.00 -0.71
CA ILE A 34 -2.64 9.02 -1.72
C ILE A 34 -3.71 9.99 -1.19
N LEU A 35 -4.80 9.47 -0.64
CA LEU A 35 -5.87 10.28 -0.09
C LEU A 35 -5.41 11.11 1.12
N ARG A 36 -4.61 10.52 2.03
CA ARG A 36 -4.06 11.25 3.18
C ARG A 36 -3.12 12.38 2.78
N ALA A 37 -2.29 12.16 1.75
CA ALA A 37 -1.42 13.20 1.21
C ALA A 37 -2.25 14.35 0.62
N ALA A 38 -3.24 14.03 -0.21
CA ALA A 38 -4.14 15.03 -0.80
C ALA A 38 -4.89 15.88 0.24
N VAL A 39 -5.30 15.27 1.36
CA VAL A 39 -5.93 15.99 2.48
C VAL A 39 -4.95 16.86 3.26
N LYS A 40 -3.66 16.47 3.33
CA LYS A 40 -2.64 17.24 4.03
C LYS A 40 -2.16 18.44 3.21
N ASP A 41 -2.14 18.30 1.89
CA ASP A 41 -1.64 19.33 0.96
C ASP A 41 -2.70 20.37 0.56
N GLY A 42 -3.95 20.20 0.99
CA GLY A 42 -5.06 21.16 0.81
C GLY A 42 -5.38 21.90 2.10
#